data_AF-G0JLT5-F1
#
_entry.id   AF-G0JLT5-F1
#
_cell.length_a   1.000
_cell.length_b   1.000
_cell.length_c   1.000
_cell.angle_alpha   90.00
_cell.angle_beta   90.00
_cell.angle_gamma   90.00
#
_symmetry.space_group_name_H-M   'P 1'
#
loop_
_entity.id
_entity.type
_entity.pdbx_description
1 polymer ?
#
loop_
_entity_poly.entity_id
_entity_poly.type
_entity_poly.pdbx_seq_one_letter_code
_entity_poly.pdbx_strand_id
1 'polypeptide(L)'
;MFNLTSLGVIGNGGFGTVDLVQNDAGQQFARKTFSVNQPLSPHLHENVLKRFKKEVRTQGGINNRNIVPILCHDLETWPPFYLMPVAVSGLDNDIANQKTLCDNFIVALSDIVAGLESLHSLHIYHRDLKPQNVLRFNDQAQGPDYYAISDFGLISMQESQLSVLTSTGMTRGADYYTAPEITQDLRYASIQSDIYSLGCILHDFIGQEIRVPCNEIRENSPFGAILLGCTRKNPNQRFKSARAVLDAVLSVGLVNSVPPTPQAADFIAILESDLATVPQFRWRDLADFLYDAVTPDEARAAIFMRFNEDCIRFTCGAVPTEAKSMGLSFAHWITESTFNFDYCDGLANRLEIFFLQLNDYELKASCLMALLAMGSSHNRWYVEHKFIRLTGTSMDSLLAARLAIEFRVLDRLVCQQISHVERSIGVSRTALHPTIQLALSQICR
;
A
#
# COMPACT_ATOMS: atom_id res chain seq x y z
N MET A 1 -6.95 -9.58 33.62
CA MET A 1 -6.11 -8.38 33.75
C MET A 1 -4.68 -8.89 33.79
N PHE A 2 -3.87 -8.60 32.77
CA PHE A 2 -2.47 -9.04 32.77
C PHE A 2 -1.73 -8.22 33.84
N ASN A 3 -1.00 -8.87 34.75
CA ASN A 3 -0.02 -8.14 35.54
C ASN A 3 1.07 -7.69 34.58
N LEU A 4 1.28 -6.38 34.50
CA LEU A 4 2.26 -5.76 33.62
C LEU A 4 3.28 -5.03 34.48
N THR A 5 4.55 -5.41 34.34
CA THR A 5 5.67 -4.73 34.98
C THR A 5 6.25 -3.73 33.99
N SER A 6 6.38 -2.46 34.37
CA SER A 6 7.04 -1.45 33.52
C SER A 6 8.55 -1.66 33.56
N LEU A 7 9.17 -1.70 32.38
CA LEU A 7 10.62 -1.84 32.18
C LEU A 7 11.30 -0.49 31.89
N GLY A 8 10.54 0.52 31.49
CA GLY A 8 11.05 1.87 31.24
C GLY A 8 10.26 2.64 30.18
N VAL A 9 10.43 3.96 30.15
CA VAL A 9 9.82 4.83 29.14
C VAL A 9 10.60 4.71 27.84
N ILE A 10 9.91 4.43 26.74
CA ILE A 10 10.50 4.30 25.38
C ILE A 10 10.03 5.41 24.43
N GLY A 11 9.02 6.20 24.81
CA GLY A 11 8.58 7.35 24.03
C GLY A 11 7.72 8.31 24.84
N ASN A 12 7.79 9.60 24.51
CA ASN A 12 6.94 10.64 25.11
C ASN A 12 6.32 11.48 23.99
N GLY A 13 4.99 11.49 23.93
CA GLY A 13 4.22 12.35 23.02
C GLY A 13 3.53 13.49 23.77
N GLY A 14 2.79 14.32 23.02
CA GLY A 14 2.05 15.46 23.58
C GLY A 14 0.90 15.05 24.53
N PHE A 15 0.26 13.91 24.26
CA PHE A 15 -0.92 13.42 25.00
C PHE A 15 -0.81 11.96 25.45
N GLY A 16 0.43 11.44 25.56
CA GLY A 16 0.66 10.10 26.04
C GLY A 16 2.12 9.76 26.25
N THR A 17 2.36 8.81 27.14
CA THR A 17 3.68 8.24 27.43
C THR A 17 3.67 6.78 27.02
N VAL A 18 4.71 6.35 26.31
CA VAL A 18 4.87 4.98 25.85
C VAL A 18 5.93 4.29 26.72
N ASP A 19 5.51 3.26 27.45
CA ASP A 19 6.38 2.43 28.28
C ASP A 19 6.60 1.07 27.61
N LEU A 20 7.81 0.53 27.72
CA LEU A 20 8.04 -0.90 27.54
C LEU A 20 7.52 -1.62 28.79
N VAL A 21 6.59 -2.55 28.61
CA VAL A 21 6.03 -3.34 29.71
C VAL A 21 6.18 -4.82 29.41
N GLN A 22 6.22 -5.64 30.46
CA GLN A 22 6.37 -7.09 30.37
C GLN A 22 5.28 -7.79 31.18
N ASN A 23 4.70 -8.85 30.64
CA ASN A 23 3.78 -9.71 31.38
C ASN A 23 4.53 -10.77 32.21
N ASP A 24 3.80 -11.51 33.04
CA ASP A 24 4.34 -12.58 33.88
C ASP A 24 5.03 -13.71 33.08
N ALA A 25 4.68 -13.87 31.80
CA ALA A 25 5.28 -14.86 30.90
C ALA A 25 6.57 -14.35 30.21
N GLY A 26 7.02 -13.13 30.50
CA GLY A 26 8.21 -12.55 29.89
C GLY A 26 7.98 -11.86 28.53
N GLN A 27 6.74 -11.84 28.03
CA GLN A 27 6.41 -11.20 26.77
C GLN A 27 6.35 -9.69 26.93
N GLN A 28 7.00 -8.97 26.01
CA GLN A 28 7.10 -7.52 26.02
C GLN A 28 6.05 -6.85 25.13
N PHE A 29 5.58 -5.68 25.54
CA PHE A 29 4.60 -4.86 24.85
C PHE A 29 4.97 -3.39 24.99
N ALA A 30 4.56 -2.57 24.01
CA ALA A 30 4.56 -1.12 24.17
C ALA A 30 3.20 -0.69 24.72
N ARG A 31 3.19 -0.02 25.87
CA ARG A 31 1.98 0.52 26.52
C ARG A 31 1.93 2.02 26.33
N LYS A 32 0.98 2.52 25.53
CA LYS A 32 0.69 3.95 25.44
C LYS A 32 -0.37 4.31 26.48
N THR A 33 0.02 5.14 27.42
CA THR A 33 -0.80 5.61 28.54
C THR A 33 -1.16 7.07 28.31
N PHE A 34 -2.43 7.43 28.51
CA PHE A 34 -2.85 8.82 28.44
C PHE A 34 -2.12 9.66 29.51
N SER A 35 -1.39 10.67 29.06
CA SER A 35 -0.69 11.61 29.93
C SER A 35 -0.82 13.01 29.37
N VAL A 36 -1.05 14.00 30.24
CA VAL A 36 -1.14 15.40 29.86
C VAL A 36 0.04 16.11 30.48
N ASN A 37 1.08 16.30 29.66
CA ASN A 37 2.37 16.84 30.11
C ASN A 37 2.40 18.38 30.13
N GLN A 38 1.24 19.03 29.95
CA GLN A 38 1.09 20.49 29.92
C GLN A 38 -0.20 20.91 30.65
N PRO A 39 -0.25 22.06 31.34
CA PRO A 39 -1.45 22.52 32.01
C PRO A 39 -2.57 22.82 30.99
N LEU A 40 -3.62 22.00 30.98
CA LEU A 40 -4.82 22.19 30.15
C LEU A 40 -6.00 22.64 31.03
N SER A 41 -6.92 23.42 30.47
CA SER A 41 -8.20 23.69 31.13
C SER A 41 -9.02 22.40 31.29
N PRO A 42 -9.89 22.27 32.32
CA PRO A 42 -10.66 21.04 32.54
C PRO A 42 -11.47 20.59 31.32
N HIS A 43 -12.07 21.53 30.59
CA HIS A 43 -12.81 21.26 29.36
C HIS A 43 -11.90 20.72 28.24
N LEU A 44 -10.68 21.26 28.11
CA LEU A 44 -9.72 20.79 27.11
C LEU A 44 -9.20 19.39 27.47
N HIS A 45 -8.92 19.14 28.75
CA HIS A 45 -8.52 17.83 29.26
C HIS A 45 -9.55 16.73 28.93
N GLU A 46 -10.84 16.99 29.18
CA GLU A 46 -11.92 16.05 28.85
C GLU A 46 -12.00 15.77 27.34
N ASN A 47 -11.80 16.81 26.52
CA ASN A 47 -11.81 16.65 25.06
C ASN A 47 -10.63 15.83 24.55
N VAL A 48 -9.41 16.00 25.09
CA VAL A 48 -8.25 15.17 24.72
C VAL A 48 -8.46 13.73 25.18
N LEU A 49 -9.00 13.50 26.38
CA LEU A 49 -9.32 12.16 26.88
C LEU A 49 -10.36 11.44 26.00
N LYS A 50 -11.44 12.13 25.60
CA LYS A 50 -12.44 11.59 24.67
C LYS A 50 -11.82 11.20 23.32
N ARG A 51 -10.86 12.00 22.84
CA ARG A 51 -10.12 11.72 21.60
C ARG A 51 -9.26 10.48 21.73
N PHE A 52 -8.49 10.35 22.80
CA PHE A 52 -7.69 9.17 23.09
C PHE A 52 -8.55 7.89 23.08
N LYS A 53 -9.67 7.89 23.82
CA LYS A 53 -10.59 6.73 23.83
C LYS A 53 -11.16 6.41 22.44
N LYS A 54 -11.45 7.43 21.63
CA LYS A 54 -11.99 7.25 20.27
C LYS A 54 -10.92 6.69 19.32
N GLU A 55 -9.70 7.19 19.40
CA GLU A 55 -8.54 6.69 18.65
C GLU A 55 -8.36 5.18 18.87
N VAL A 56 -8.31 4.76 20.13
CA VAL A 56 -8.17 3.33 20.51
C VAL A 56 -9.27 2.47 19.90
N ARG A 57 -10.53 2.94 19.95
CA ARG A 57 -11.67 2.20 19.40
C ARG A 57 -11.63 2.12 17.87
N THR A 58 -11.28 3.22 17.21
CA THR A 58 -11.18 3.27 15.75
C THR A 58 -10.05 2.37 15.26
N GLN A 59 -8.84 2.53 15.81
CA GLN A 59 -7.67 1.73 15.44
C GLN A 59 -7.87 0.24 15.75
N GLY A 60 -8.46 -0.09 16.89
CA GLY A 60 -8.74 -1.48 17.26
C GLY A 60 -9.73 -2.20 16.34
N GLY A 61 -10.48 -1.46 15.50
CA GLY A 61 -11.36 -2.02 14.47
C GLY A 61 -10.69 -2.24 13.10
N ILE A 62 -9.43 -1.82 12.93
CA ILE A 62 -8.73 -1.89 11.64
C ILE A 62 -7.88 -3.16 11.61
N ASN A 63 -8.19 -4.06 10.69
CA ASN A 63 -7.39 -5.28 10.46
C ASN A 63 -6.52 -5.10 9.22
N ASN A 64 -5.30 -4.58 9.40
CA ASN A 64 -4.31 -4.41 8.33
C ASN A 64 -2.90 -4.47 8.92
N ARG A 65 -1.98 -5.21 8.27
CA ARG A 65 -0.58 -5.38 8.73
C ARG A 65 0.18 -4.06 8.86
N ASN A 66 -0.05 -3.16 7.92
CA ASN A 66 0.62 -1.87 7.82
C ASN A 66 -0.05 -0.80 8.67
N ILE A 67 -0.96 -1.19 9.57
CA ILE A 67 -1.49 -0.37 10.66
C ILE A 67 -1.13 -1.07 11.97
N VAL A 68 -0.52 -0.34 12.91
CA VAL A 68 -0.13 -0.93 14.20
C VAL A 68 -1.38 -1.47 14.92
N PRO A 69 -1.43 -2.75 15.31
CA PRO A 69 -2.61 -3.30 15.95
C PRO A 69 -2.69 -2.91 17.42
N ILE A 70 -3.91 -2.74 17.93
CA ILE A 70 -4.17 -2.66 19.37
C ILE A 70 -4.45 -4.07 19.88
N LEU A 71 -3.54 -4.58 20.71
CA LEU A 71 -3.62 -5.93 21.26
C LEU A 71 -4.60 -6.00 22.44
N CYS A 72 -4.61 -4.95 23.26
CA CYS A 72 -5.43 -4.85 24.46
C CYS A 72 -5.58 -3.38 24.85
N HIS A 73 -6.65 -3.03 25.54
CA HIS A 73 -6.82 -1.71 26.12
C HIS A 73 -7.62 -1.77 27.42
N ASP A 74 -7.39 -0.79 28.29
CA ASP A 74 -8.25 -0.47 29.42
C ASP A 74 -8.51 1.03 29.39
N LEU A 75 -9.72 1.38 28.95
CA LEU A 75 -10.15 2.77 28.84
C LEU A 75 -10.90 3.27 30.07
N GLU A 76 -11.24 2.38 31.01
CA GLU A 76 -12.04 2.73 32.19
C GLU A 76 -11.16 2.94 33.43
N THR A 77 -9.93 2.42 33.42
CA THR A 77 -8.90 2.77 34.41
C THR A 77 -8.38 4.20 34.26
N TRP A 78 -7.73 4.71 35.31
CA TRP A 78 -7.05 6.01 35.29
C TRP A 78 -5.56 5.87 35.64
N PRO A 79 -4.64 6.33 34.78
CA PRO A 79 -4.88 6.82 33.40
C PRO A 79 -5.24 5.67 32.43
N PRO A 80 -6.10 5.89 31.42
CA PRO A 80 -6.43 4.87 30.44
C PRO A 80 -5.22 4.55 29.55
N PHE A 81 -5.16 3.32 29.05
CA PHE A 81 -4.04 2.85 28.25
C PHE A 81 -4.45 1.82 27.18
N TYR A 82 -3.53 1.58 26.25
CA TYR A 82 -3.59 0.44 25.34
C TYR A 82 -2.20 -0.18 25.12
N LEU A 83 -2.18 -1.44 24.69
CA LEU A 83 -0.99 -2.23 24.37
C LEU A 83 -0.90 -2.45 22.87
N MET A 84 0.31 -2.36 22.36
CA MET A 84 0.68 -2.66 20.97
C MET A 84 1.98 -3.47 20.94
N PRO A 85 2.32 -4.12 19.81
CA PRO A 85 3.60 -4.79 19.67
C PRO A 85 4.77 -3.81 19.85
N VAL A 86 5.91 -4.32 20.31
CA VAL A 86 7.14 -3.52 20.42
C VAL A 86 7.75 -3.37 19.04
N ALA A 87 7.92 -2.13 18.58
CA ALA A 87 8.62 -1.84 17.33
C ALA A 87 10.12 -2.04 17.48
N VAL A 88 10.78 -2.46 16.40
CA VAL A 88 12.24 -2.56 16.32
C VAL A 88 12.87 -1.17 16.20
N SER A 89 12.28 -0.31 15.38
CA SER A 89 12.76 1.05 15.12
C SER A 89 11.62 1.92 14.59
N GLY A 90 11.81 3.23 14.62
CA GLY A 90 10.99 4.20 13.89
C GLY A 90 11.61 4.52 12.53
N LEU A 91 10.79 4.86 11.55
CA LEU A 91 11.28 5.22 10.22
C LEU A 91 12.20 6.46 10.25
N ASP A 92 11.97 7.38 11.18
CA ASP A 92 12.85 8.52 11.43
C ASP A 92 14.28 8.10 11.78
N ASN A 93 14.43 7.12 12.67
CA ASN A 93 15.74 6.56 13.04
C ASN A 93 16.36 5.79 11.87
N ASP A 94 15.55 5.03 11.14
CA ASP A 94 16.02 4.26 9.99
C ASP A 94 16.56 5.18 8.87
N ILE A 95 15.83 6.25 8.54
CA ILE A 95 16.25 7.28 7.57
C ILE A 95 17.51 8.01 8.06
N ALA A 96 17.58 8.38 9.35
CA ALA A 96 18.73 9.05 9.93
C ALA A 96 20.01 8.20 9.88
N ASN A 97 19.87 6.88 10.08
CA ASN A 97 20.98 5.94 9.99
C ASN A 97 21.42 5.71 8.53
N GLN A 98 20.45 5.50 7.63
CA GLN A 98 20.73 5.29 6.22
C GLN A 98 19.56 5.76 5.35
N LYS A 99 19.78 6.91 4.69
CA LYS A 99 18.74 7.64 3.96
C LYS A 99 17.90 6.79 3.00
N THR A 100 18.52 5.92 2.18
CA THR A 100 17.80 5.07 1.20
C THR A 100 17.43 3.69 1.72
N LEU A 101 17.72 3.39 3.00
CA LEU A 101 17.52 2.07 3.61
C LEU A 101 18.19 0.93 2.82
N CYS A 102 19.44 1.10 2.37
CA CYS A 102 20.11 0.19 1.43
C CYS A 102 19.37 0.05 0.09
N ASP A 103 18.85 1.15 -0.43
CA ASP A 103 17.99 1.21 -1.63
C ASP A 103 16.65 0.46 -1.48
N ASN A 104 16.30 0.06 -0.26
CA ASN A 104 15.06 -0.63 0.08
C ASN A 104 13.92 0.31 0.52
N PHE A 105 14.07 1.61 0.30
CA PHE A 105 13.01 2.59 0.64
C PHE A 105 11.68 2.30 -0.06
N ILE A 106 11.69 1.56 -1.17
CA ILE A 106 10.48 1.16 -1.90
C ILE A 106 9.62 0.20 -1.04
N VAL A 107 10.22 -0.70 -0.26
CA VAL A 107 9.48 -1.56 0.67
C VAL A 107 8.79 -0.71 1.74
N ALA A 108 9.52 0.21 2.36
CA ALA A 108 8.96 1.13 3.35
C ALA A 108 7.83 1.98 2.74
N LEU A 109 8.03 2.51 1.52
CA LEU A 109 7.02 3.27 0.80
C LEU A 109 5.77 2.43 0.49
N SER A 110 5.96 1.20 0.03
CA SER A 110 4.87 0.27 -0.30
C SER A 110 4.03 -0.08 0.92
N ASP A 111 4.67 -0.32 2.05
CA ASP A 111 4.02 -0.57 3.33
C ASP A 111 3.22 0.64 3.83
N ILE A 112 3.79 1.85 3.77
CA ILE A 112 3.07 3.08 4.12
C ILE A 112 1.86 3.28 3.20
N VAL A 113 2.02 3.06 1.89
CA VAL A 113 0.93 3.18 0.92
C VAL A 113 -0.19 2.18 1.21
N ALA A 114 0.15 0.92 1.51
CA ALA A 114 -0.84 -0.11 1.88
C ALA A 114 -1.60 0.26 3.17
N GLY A 115 -0.91 0.82 4.16
CA GLY A 115 -1.53 1.36 5.37
C GLY A 115 -2.50 2.51 5.06
N LEU A 116 -2.07 3.49 4.26
CA LEU A 116 -2.91 4.62 3.85
C LEU A 116 -4.14 4.20 3.03
N GLU A 117 -3.99 3.28 2.09
CA GLU A 117 -5.14 2.74 1.33
C GLU A 117 -6.18 2.12 2.26
N SER A 118 -5.73 1.39 3.30
CA SER A 118 -6.62 0.82 4.30
C SER A 118 -7.40 1.90 5.06
N LEU A 119 -6.74 2.97 5.51
CA LEU A 119 -7.41 4.09 6.19
C LEU A 119 -8.38 4.80 5.25
N HIS A 120 -7.95 5.13 4.03
CA HIS A 120 -8.73 5.87 3.06
C HIS A 120 -9.99 5.10 2.63
N SER A 121 -9.91 3.77 2.51
CA SER A 121 -11.09 2.91 2.24
C SER A 121 -12.17 3.00 3.32
N LEU A 122 -11.77 3.31 4.56
CA LEU A 122 -12.65 3.50 5.71
C LEU A 122 -13.04 4.98 5.95
N HIS A 123 -12.70 5.88 5.01
CA HIS A 123 -12.88 7.33 5.13
C HIS A 123 -12.16 7.92 6.36
N ILE A 124 -11.03 7.32 6.73
CA ILE A 124 -10.15 7.76 7.79
C ILE A 124 -8.95 8.43 7.16
N TYR A 125 -8.59 9.63 7.65
CA TYR A 125 -7.39 10.37 7.21
C TYR A 125 -6.41 10.46 8.37
N HIS A 126 -5.12 10.26 8.10
CA HIS A 126 -4.10 10.20 9.14
C HIS A 126 -3.82 11.57 9.77
N ARG A 127 -3.65 12.61 8.93
CA ARG A 127 -3.47 14.04 9.28
C ARG A 127 -2.16 14.42 9.99
N ASP A 128 -1.45 13.47 10.60
CA ASP A 128 -0.11 13.67 11.19
C ASP A 128 0.88 12.61 10.68
N LEU A 129 0.85 12.31 9.37
CA LEU A 129 1.75 11.29 8.82
C LEU A 129 3.17 11.86 8.74
N LYS A 130 4.11 11.20 9.41
CA LYS A 130 5.54 11.56 9.46
C LYS A 130 6.39 10.34 9.83
N PRO A 131 7.72 10.36 9.60
CA PRO A 131 8.58 9.21 9.88
C PRO A 131 8.49 8.69 11.33
N GLN A 132 8.29 9.57 12.32
CA GLN A 132 8.13 9.17 13.73
C GLN A 132 6.88 8.30 13.98
N ASN A 133 5.87 8.44 13.11
CA ASN A 133 4.60 7.72 13.21
C ASN A 133 4.58 6.46 12.33
N VAL A 134 5.69 6.10 11.69
CA VAL A 134 5.85 4.87 10.91
C VAL A 134 6.86 3.98 11.63
N LEU A 135 6.43 2.81 12.07
CA LEU A 135 7.22 1.91 12.92
C LEU A 135 7.61 0.65 12.16
N ARG A 136 8.86 0.23 12.29
CA ARG A 136 9.38 -1.03 11.75
C ARG A 136 9.19 -2.17 12.73
N PHE A 137 8.64 -3.28 12.26
CA PHE A 137 8.48 -4.52 13.00
C PHE A 137 9.23 -5.64 12.31
N ASN A 138 9.74 -6.57 13.11
CA ASN A 138 10.31 -7.82 12.64
C ASN A 138 9.36 -8.95 13.04
N ASP A 139 8.87 -9.70 12.06
CA ASP A 139 8.10 -10.92 12.33
C ASP A 139 8.87 -12.13 11.79
N GLN A 140 9.75 -12.68 12.63
CA GLN A 140 10.56 -13.86 12.29
C GLN A 140 9.73 -15.07 11.83
N ALA A 141 8.43 -15.12 12.15
CA ALA A 141 7.53 -16.19 11.73
C ALA A 141 6.80 -15.88 10.40
N GLN A 142 6.70 -14.60 9.99
CA GLN A 142 5.91 -14.17 8.83
C GLN A 142 6.72 -13.48 7.71
N GLY A 143 8.04 -13.38 7.83
CA GLY A 143 8.94 -12.98 6.74
C GLY A 143 9.82 -11.77 7.05
N PRO A 144 10.17 -10.93 6.06
CA PRO A 144 11.05 -9.78 6.27
C PRO A 144 10.42 -8.71 7.16
N ASP A 145 11.26 -7.78 7.63
CA ASP A 145 10.82 -6.57 8.32
C ASP A 145 9.75 -5.83 7.50
N TYR A 146 8.78 -5.23 8.18
CA TYR A 146 7.72 -4.44 7.57
C TYR A 146 7.47 -3.16 8.35
N TYR A 147 6.90 -2.17 7.69
CA TYR A 147 6.52 -0.90 8.30
C TYR A 147 5.01 -0.82 8.53
N ALA A 148 4.61 -0.21 9.64
CA ALA A 148 3.22 0.04 9.95
C ALA A 148 3.01 1.45 10.50
N ILE A 149 1.91 2.06 10.08
CA ILE A 149 1.49 3.39 10.50
C ILE A 149 0.90 3.31 11.91
N SER A 150 1.28 4.28 12.74
CA SER A 150 0.90 4.41 14.14
C SER A 150 0.49 5.86 14.45
N ASP A 151 0.02 6.08 15.68
CA ASP A 151 -0.33 7.40 16.22
C ASP A 151 -1.35 8.19 15.39
N PHE A 152 -2.60 7.84 15.62
CA PHE A 152 -3.75 8.41 14.97
C PHE A 152 -4.32 9.63 15.70
N GLY A 153 -3.50 10.35 16.44
CA GLY A 153 -3.91 11.39 17.39
C GLY A 153 -4.82 12.50 16.82
N LEU A 154 -4.99 12.57 15.49
CA LEU A 154 -5.86 13.51 14.79
C LEU A 154 -7.04 12.86 14.02
N ILE A 155 -7.16 11.53 13.95
CA ILE A 155 -8.08 10.77 13.08
C ILE A 155 -9.54 11.27 13.10
N SER A 156 -10.00 11.87 14.20
CA SER A 156 -11.42 12.17 14.39
C SER A 156 -11.75 13.60 14.84
N MET A 157 -11.10 14.60 14.25
CA MET A 157 -11.61 15.97 14.35
C MET A 157 -12.72 16.17 13.31
N GLN A 158 -13.98 16.09 13.73
CA GLN A 158 -15.12 16.65 13.00
C GLN A 158 -15.85 17.72 13.83
N GLU A 159 -16.09 18.82 13.11
CA GLU A 159 -17.02 19.96 13.22
C GLU A 159 -16.97 20.98 14.38
N SER A 160 -17.02 20.65 15.67
CA SER A 160 -17.37 21.69 16.67
C SER A 160 -16.28 22.15 17.65
N GLN A 161 -15.09 21.54 17.66
CA GLN A 161 -14.08 21.82 18.71
C GLN A 161 -12.63 21.84 18.20
N LEU A 162 -12.40 22.40 17.00
CA LEU A 162 -11.08 22.47 16.36
C LEU A 162 -10.18 23.60 16.89
N SER A 163 -10.74 24.61 17.57
CA SER A 163 -10.04 25.87 17.86
C SER A 163 -9.08 25.83 19.06
N VAL A 164 -9.11 24.79 19.91
CA VAL A 164 -8.51 24.87 21.25
C VAL A 164 -7.11 24.24 21.35
N LEU A 165 -6.68 23.43 20.36
CA LEU A 165 -5.38 22.75 20.37
C LEU A 165 -4.30 23.44 19.53
N THR A 166 -4.71 24.16 18.48
CA THR A 166 -3.83 25.02 17.68
C THR A 166 -3.22 26.15 18.50
N SER A 167 -3.80 26.52 19.66
CA SER A 167 -3.30 27.60 20.52
C SER A 167 -2.28 27.17 21.59
N THR A 168 -2.15 25.88 21.90
CA THR A 168 -1.33 25.42 23.05
C THR A 168 -0.36 24.29 22.75
N GLY A 169 -0.54 23.49 21.68
CA GLY A 169 0.26 22.28 21.44
C GLY A 169 1.09 22.24 20.16
N MET A 170 0.84 23.12 19.18
CA MET A 170 1.74 23.27 18.04
C MET A 170 2.94 24.10 18.49
N THR A 171 3.95 23.42 19.02
CA THR A 171 5.27 24.02 19.21
C THR A 171 5.67 24.62 17.86
N ARG A 172 5.75 25.94 17.79
CA ARG A 172 6.33 26.72 16.70
C ARG A 172 7.73 26.14 16.42
N GLY A 173 7.84 25.20 15.48
CA GLY A 173 9.11 24.57 15.10
C GLY A 173 9.08 23.25 14.32
N ALA A 174 8.00 22.45 14.29
CA ALA A 174 8.15 21.00 14.01
C ALA A 174 7.44 20.39 12.78
N ASP A 175 6.63 21.10 12.00
CA ASP A 175 5.73 20.44 11.04
C ASP A 175 6.22 20.43 9.59
N TYR A 176 7.32 19.69 9.32
CA TYR A 176 7.88 19.53 7.97
C TYR A 176 7.04 18.63 7.04
N TYR A 177 5.98 18.01 7.56
CA TYR A 177 5.16 17.00 6.85
C TYR A 177 3.70 17.42 6.69
N THR A 178 3.25 18.43 7.41
CA THR A 178 1.84 18.83 7.42
C THR A 178 1.49 19.64 6.17
N ALA A 179 0.37 19.28 5.54
CA ALA A 179 -0.10 19.94 4.33
C ALA A 179 -0.53 21.40 4.60
N PRO A 180 -0.33 22.32 3.64
CA PRO A 180 -0.63 23.73 3.83
C PRO A 180 -2.07 24.00 4.28
N GLU A 181 -3.04 23.29 3.73
CA GLU A 181 -4.45 23.42 4.09
C GLU A 181 -4.75 22.95 5.52
N ILE A 182 -3.99 21.99 6.06
CA ILE A 182 -4.16 21.47 7.42
C ILE A 182 -3.63 22.45 8.46
N THR A 183 -2.56 23.18 8.14
CA THR A 183 -2.06 24.27 9.00
C THR A 183 -3.05 25.43 9.10
N GLN A 184 -3.91 25.61 8.10
CA GLN A 184 -4.99 26.59 8.13
C GLN A 184 -6.19 26.08 8.93
N ASP A 185 -6.64 24.86 8.63
CA ASP A 185 -7.74 24.24 9.33
C ASP A 185 -7.67 22.70 9.23
N LEU A 186 -7.60 22.04 10.39
CA LEU A 186 -7.62 20.57 10.51
C LEU A 186 -8.86 19.91 9.89
N ARG A 187 -9.94 20.67 9.64
CA ARG A 187 -11.14 20.19 8.92
C ARG A 187 -10.89 19.88 7.44
N TYR A 188 -9.85 20.45 6.84
CA TYR A 188 -9.52 20.22 5.43
C TYR A 188 -8.76 18.90 5.18
N ALA A 189 -8.67 18.05 6.22
CA ALA A 189 -8.17 16.68 6.11
C ALA A 189 -8.86 15.91 4.98
N SER A 190 -8.04 15.31 4.12
CA SER A 190 -8.48 14.55 2.95
C SER A 190 -7.41 13.53 2.57
N ILE A 191 -7.72 12.69 1.58
CA ILE A 191 -6.71 11.83 0.93
C ILE A 191 -5.53 12.69 0.44
N GLN A 192 -5.80 13.89 -0.08
CA GLN A 192 -4.80 14.79 -0.63
C GLN A 192 -3.86 15.37 0.44
N SER A 193 -4.33 15.54 1.68
CA SER A 193 -3.45 15.99 2.77
C SER A 193 -2.47 14.90 3.19
N ASP A 194 -2.92 13.63 3.26
CA ASP A 194 -2.02 12.50 3.55
C ASP A 194 -1.02 12.26 2.40
N ILE A 195 -1.43 12.50 1.14
CA ILE A 195 -0.53 12.45 -0.03
C ILE A 195 0.58 13.51 0.05
N TYR A 196 0.29 14.71 0.58
CA TYR A 196 1.32 15.71 0.80
C TYR A 196 2.37 15.21 1.79
N SER A 197 1.92 14.65 2.92
CA SER A 197 2.81 14.08 3.94
C SER A 197 3.61 12.89 3.40
N LEU A 198 2.99 12.02 2.60
CA LEU A 198 3.69 10.94 1.89
C LEU A 198 4.76 11.47 0.94
N GLY A 199 4.48 12.57 0.23
CA GLY A 199 5.46 13.26 -0.62
C GLY A 199 6.65 13.81 0.16
N CYS A 200 6.42 14.31 1.38
CA CYS A 200 7.50 14.72 2.29
C CYS A 200 8.33 13.51 2.76
N ILE A 201 7.71 12.39 3.12
CA ILE A 201 8.46 11.16 3.48
C ILE A 201 9.27 10.65 2.28
N LEU A 202 8.67 10.65 1.08
CA LEU A 202 9.38 10.29 -0.15
C LEU A 202 10.60 11.20 -0.37
N HIS A 203 10.44 12.51 -0.16
CA HIS A 203 11.56 13.46 -0.21
C HIS A 203 12.67 13.13 0.80
N ASP A 204 12.35 12.62 1.98
CA ASP A 204 13.40 12.23 2.94
C ASP A 204 14.23 11.04 2.43
N PHE A 205 13.64 10.12 1.68
CA PHE A 205 14.37 8.99 1.07
C PHE A 205 15.27 9.43 -0.08
N ILE A 206 14.75 10.27 -0.98
CA ILE A 206 15.35 10.48 -2.32
C ILE A 206 15.60 11.93 -2.71
N GLY A 207 15.07 12.88 -1.94
CA GLY A 207 15.18 14.31 -2.20
C GLY A 207 16.62 14.81 -2.07
N GLN A 208 16.98 15.77 -2.91
CA GLN A 208 18.36 16.27 -2.98
C GLN A 208 18.50 17.68 -2.41
N GLU A 209 17.42 18.46 -2.38
CA GLU A 209 17.40 19.83 -1.91
C GLU A 209 16.76 19.96 -0.53
N ILE A 210 16.94 21.12 0.09
CA ILE A 210 16.33 21.41 1.39
C ILE A 210 14.83 21.69 1.18
N ARG A 211 13.98 20.89 1.82
CA ARG A 211 12.53 21.10 1.84
C ARG A 211 12.17 22.33 2.70
N VAL A 212 11.36 23.23 2.14
CA VAL A 212 10.69 24.29 2.90
C VAL A 212 9.33 23.78 3.39
N PRO A 213 9.02 23.84 4.70
CA PRO A 213 7.72 23.42 5.23
C PRO A 213 6.54 24.10 4.53
N CYS A 214 5.44 23.36 4.35
CA CYS A 214 4.20 23.85 3.75
C CYS A 214 4.36 24.45 2.33
N ASN A 215 5.42 24.07 1.61
CA ASN A 215 5.66 24.52 0.24
C ASN A 215 5.66 23.35 -0.75
N GLU A 216 5.63 23.67 -2.04
CA GLU A 216 5.82 22.69 -3.10
C GLU A 216 7.29 22.31 -3.20
N ILE A 217 7.57 21.02 -3.40
CA ILE A 217 8.91 20.50 -3.66
C ILE A 217 9.14 20.54 -5.16
N ARG A 218 10.16 21.27 -5.60
CA ARG A 218 10.53 21.45 -7.00
C ARG A 218 12.03 21.19 -7.11
N GLU A 219 12.37 20.00 -7.56
CA GLU A 219 13.76 19.58 -7.71
C GLU A 219 14.01 19.09 -9.14
N ASN A 220 15.22 19.29 -9.63
CA ASN A 220 15.66 18.75 -10.91
C ASN A 220 16.22 17.33 -10.72
N SER A 221 15.35 16.37 -10.42
CA SER A 221 15.69 14.96 -10.21
C SER A 221 14.70 14.05 -10.95
N PRO A 222 15.03 12.75 -11.16
CA PRO A 222 14.11 11.79 -11.79
C PRO A 222 12.75 11.70 -11.07
N PHE A 223 12.70 12.04 -9.79
CA PHE A 223 11.49 12.03 -8.97
C PHE A 223 10.87 13.42 -8.77
N GLY A 224 11.46 14.49 -9.32
CA GLY A 224 11.02 15.87 -9.09
C GLY A 224 9.57 16.12 -9.49
N ALA A 225 9.11 15.54 -10.60
CA ALA A 225 7.72 15.63 -11.03
C ALA A 225 6.74 14.93 -10.07
N ILE A 226 7.16 13.81 -9.47
CA ILE A 226 6.37 13.05 -8.49
C ILE A 226 6.30 13.82 -7.18
N LEU A 227 7.43 14.32 -6.69
CA LEU A 227 7.51 15.14 -5.49
C LEU A 227 6.62 16.39 -5.63
N LEU A 228 6.67 17.07 -6.78
CA LEU A 228 5.79 18.19 -7.08
C LEU A 228 4.32 17.76 -7.13
N GLY A 229 4.02 16.63 -7.78
CA GLY A 229 2.67 16.05 -7.84
C GLY A 229 2.11 15.67 -6.47
N CYS A 230 2.94 15.33 -5.48
CA CYS A 230 2.49 15.10 -4.12
C CYS A 230 2.29 16.41 -3.34
N THR A 231 3.11 17.42 -3.61
CA THR A 231 3.24 18.61 -2.75
C THR A 231 2.63 19.89 -3.31
N ARG A 232 1.86 19.82 -4.42
CA ARG A 232 1.11 20.98 -4.96
C ARG A 232 0.36 21.75 -3.89
N LYS A 233 0.38 23.08 -3.95
CA LYS A 233 -0.37 23.92 -2.99
C LYS A 233 -1.87 23.70 -3.09
N ASN A 234 -2.38 23.51 -4.31
CA ASN A 234 -3.79 23.16 -4.53
C ASN A 234 -3.95 21.62 -4.38
N PRO A 235 -4.70 21.14 -3.37
CA PRO A 235 -4.91 19.69 -3.16
C PRO A 235 -5.48 18.98 -4.39
N ASN A 236 -6.32 19.66 -5.20
CA ASN A 236 -6.96 19.07 -6.37
C ASN A 236 -5.97 18.72 -7.51
N GLN A 237 -4.79 19.34 -7.50
CA GLN A 237 -3.70 19.10 -8.45
C GLN A 237 -2.72 18.03 -7.96
N ARG A 238 -2.96 17.43 -6.79
CA ARG A 238 -2.15 16.31 -6.29
C ARG A 238 -2.59 14.98 -6.90
N PHE A 239 -1.76 13.95 -6.74
CA PHE A 239 -2.15 12.57 -7.01
C PHE A 239 -3.49 12.23 -6.36
N LYS A 240 -4.27 11.34 -6.99
CA LYS A 240 -5.62 11.00 -6.52
C LYS A 240 -5.62 9.99 -5.38
N SER A 241 -4.56 9.18 -5.26
CA SER A 241 -4.39 8.17 -4.21
C SER A 241 -2.91 8.00 -3.85
N ALA A 242 -2.64 7.45 -2.67
CA ALA A 242 -1.28 7.04 -2.28
C ALA A 242 -0.70 5.98 -3.25
N ARG A 243 -1.56 5.09 -3.76
CA ARG A 243 -1.21 4.10 -4.78
C ARG A 243 -0.63 4.72 -6.06
N ALA A 244 -1.27 5.78 -6.57
CA ALA A 244 -0.79 6.46 -7.77
C ALA A 244 0.61 7.08 -7.58
N VAL A 245 0.96 7.47 -6.34
CA VAL A 245 2.33 7.92 -6.01
C VAL A 245 3.31 6.77 -6.12
N LEU A 246 3.01 5.62 -5.52
CA LEU A 246 3.86 4.43 -5.59
C LEU A 246 4.07 3.97 -7.03
N ASP A 247 3.00 3.89 -7.82
CA ASP A 247 3.10 3.48 -9.23
C ASP A 247 3.99 4.42 -10.05
N ALA A 248 3.92 5.74 -9.77
CA ALA A 248 4.81 6.71 -10.40
C ALA A 248 6.27 6.51 -9.97
N VAL A 249 6.55 6.27 -8.68
CA VAL A 249 7.92 5.99 -8.18
C VAL A 249 8.49 4.73 -8.83
N LEU A 250 7.69 3.66 -8.89
CA LEU A 250 8.06 2.42 -9.55
C LEU A 250 8.36 2.64 -11.04
N SER A 251 7.62 3.53 -11.73
CA SER A 251 7.91 3.88 -13.12
C SER A 251 9.23 4.63 -13.33
N VAL A 252 9.69 5.44 -12.37
CA VAL A 252 10.98 6.14 -12.52
C VAL A 252 12.16 5.17 -12.45
N GLY A 253 12.09 4.16 -11.58
CA GLY A 253 13.07 3.07 -11.56
C GLY A 253 13.16 2.32 -12.90
N LEU A 254 12.07 2.35 -13.68
CA LEU A 254 11.99 1.73 -15.01
C LEU A 254 12.52 2.65 -16.10
N VAL A 255 12.26 3.96 -16.07
CA VAL A 255 12.71 4.93 -17.10
C VAL A 255 14.23 4.96 -17.26
N ASN A 256 14.99 4.68 -16.20
CA ASN A 256 16.46 4.66 -16.24
C ASN A 256 17.05 3.36 -16.81
N SER A 257 16.24 2.35 -17.15
CA SER A 257 16.70 1.17 -17.90
C SER A 257 16.81 1.52 -19.38
N VAL A 258 18.01 1.42 -19.96
CA VAL A 258 18.21 1.54 -21.41
C VAL A 258 17.28 0.54 -22.12
N PRO A 259 16.47 0.96 -23.12
CA PRO A 259 15.65 0.02 -23.87
C PRO A 259 16.54 -1.06 -24.50
N PRO A 260 16.26 -2.35 -24.26
CA PRO A 260 17.16 -3.43 -24.69
C PRO A 260 17.21 -3.56 -26.22
N THR A 261 16.20 -3.06 -26.94
CA THR A 261 16.18 -3.02 -28.41
C THR A 261 15.58 -1.72 -28.96
N PRO A 262 15.93 -1.31 -30.20
CA PRO A 262 15.30 -0.15 -30.86
C PRO A 262 13.79 -0.30 -31.06
N GLN A 263 13.30 -1.52 -31.33
CA GLN A 263 11.86 -1.78 -31.44
C GLN A 263 11.16 -1.62 -30.10
N ALA A 264 11.75 -2.10 -29.00
CA ALA A 264 11.19 -1.88 -27.67
C ALA A 264 11.17 -0.38 -27.32
N ALA A 265 12.21 0.38 -27.68
CA ALA A 265 12.23 1.83 -27.50
C ALA A 265 11.09 2.53 -28.26
N ASP A 266 10.82 2.11 -29.50
CA ASP A 266 9.72 2.65 -30.32
C ASP A 266 8.36 2.39 -29.67
N PHE A 267 8.11 1.17 -29.16
CA PHE A 267 6.87 0.86 -28.43
C PHE A 267 6.76 1.57 -27.08
N ILE A 268 7.86 1.73 -26.35
CA ILE A 268 7.88 2.51 -25.11
C ILE A 268 7.48 3.96 -25.38
N ALA A 269 7.99 4.56 -26.45
CA ALA A 269 7.61 5.92 -26.84
C ALA A 269 6.12 6.05 -27.18
N ILE A 270 5.48 4.98 -27.67
CA ILE A 270 4.02 4.95 -27.87
C ILE A 270 3.27 4.97 -26.53
N LEU A 271 3.73 4.20 -25.55
CA LEU A 271 3.11 4.15 -24.22
C LEU A 271 3.25 5.46 -23.44
N GLU A 272 4.29 6.23 -23.74
CA GLU A 272 4.59 7.52 -23.09
C GLU A 272 4.02 8.74 -23.86
N SER A 273 3.40 8.53 -25.02
CA SER A 273 2.80 9.60 -25.83
C SER A 273 1.32 9.84 -25.50
N ASP A 274 0.69 10.81 -26.18
CA ASP A 274 -0.76 10.96 -26.15
C ASP A 274 -1.42 9.78 -26.88
N LEU A 275 -1.93 8.82 -26.09
CA LEU A 275 -2.51 7.57 -26.55
C LEU A 275 -3.61 7.76 -27.60
N ALA A 276 -4.36 8.87 -27.53
CA ALA A 276 -5.44 9.17 -28.47
C ALA A 276 -4.93 9.50 -29.88
N THR A 277 -3.65 9.85 -30.01
CA THR A 277 -3.01 10.18 -31.30
C THR A 277 -2.36 8.98 -31.99
N VAL A 278 -2.25 7.85 -31.28
CA VAL A 278 -1.57 6.64 -31.77
C VAL A 278 -2.44 5.94 -32.82
N PRO A 279 -1.92 5.72 -34.06
CA PRO A 279 -2.66 5.00 -35.08
C PRO A 279 -3.00 3.56 -34.65
N GLN A 280 -4.21 3.09 -34.98
CA GLN A 280 -4.70 1.79 -34.53
C GLN A 280 -3.78 0.60 -34.87
N PHE A 281 -3.13 0.62 -36.03
CA PHE A 281 -2.22 -0.45 -36.47
C PHE A 281 -1.01 -0.63 -35.53
N ARG A 282 -0.57 0.45 -34.86
CA ARG A 282 0.57 0.41 -33.93
C ARG A 282 0.28 -0.41 -32.69
N TRP A 283 -0.98 -0.45 -32.24
CA TRP A 283 -1.42 -1.31 -31.15
C TRP A 283 -1.41 -2.79 -31.53
N ARG A 284 -1.68 -3.09 -32.81
CA ARG A 284 -1.54 -4.44 -33.35
C ARG A 284 -0.08 -4.86 -33.41
N ASP A 285 0.78 -4.00 -33.95
CA ASP A 285 2.23 -4.24 -34.00
C ASP A 285 2.80 -4.50 -32.59
N LEU A 286 2.34 -3.74 -31.59
CA LEU A 286 2.71 -3.94 -30.19
C LEU A 286 2.22 -5.29 -29.65
N ALA A 287 0.95 -5.62 -29.89
CA ALA A 287 0.38 -6.89 -29.44
C ALA A 287 1.11 -8.10 -30.06
N ASP A 288 1.42 -8.02 -31.36
CA ASP A 288 2.16 -9.05 -32.08
C ASP A 288 3.59 -9.17 -31.52
N PHE A 289 4.27 -8.04 -31.29
CA PHE A 289 5.61 -8.02 -30.69
C PHE A 289 5.64 -8.63 -29.28
N LEU A 290 4.64 -8.36 -28.45
CA LEU A 290 4.54 -8.90 -27.08
C LEU A 290 4.14 -10.38 -27.03
N TYR A 291 3.49 -10.88 -28.07
CA TYR A 291 3.10 -12.29 -28.19
C TYR A 291 4.18 -13.16 -28.85
N ASP A 292 5.03 -12.57 -29.68
CA ASP A 292 6.08 -13.30 -30.39
C ASP A 292 7.11 -13.92 -29.43
N ALA A 293 7.25 -15.24 -29.50
CA ALA A 293 8.20 -16.02 -28.71
C ALA A 293 9.67 -15.68 -29.03
N VAL A 294 9.95 -15.06 -30.18
CA VAL A 294 11.29 -14.61 -30.56
C VAL A 294 11.67 -13.31 -29.84
N THR A 295 10.69 -12.55 -29.33
CA THR A 295 10.96 -11.29 -28.64
C THR A 295 11.74 -11.54 -27.34
N PRO A 296 12.89 -10.87 -27.13
CA PRO A 296 13.69 -11.02 -25.91
C PRO A 296 12.88 -10.73 -24.65
N ASP A 297 13.04 -11.55 -23.61
CA ASP A 297 12.33 -11.39 -22.33
C ASP A 297 12.55 -10.00 -21.73
N GLU A 298 13.76 -9.46 -21.81
CA GLU A 298 14.10 -8.11 -21.34
C GLU A 298 13.31 -7.02 -22.08
N ALA A 299 13.06 -7.22 -23.39
CA ALA A 299 12.29 -6.27 -24.19
C ALA A 299 10.80 -6.32 -23.84
N ARG A 300 10.24 -7.53 -23.65
CA ARG A 300 8.86 -7.70 -23.15
C ARG A 300 8.70 -7.07 -21.77
N ALA A 301 9.63 -7.39 -20.85
CA ALA A 301 9.62 -6.84 -19.50
C ALA A 301 9.68 -5.31 -19.50
N ALA A 302 10.58 -4.70 -20.30
CA ALA A 302 10.72 -3.25 -20.37
C ALA A 302 9.43 -2.54 -20.81
N ILE A 303 8.70 -3.13 -21.77
CA ILE A 303 7.41 -2.63 -22.26
C ILE A 303 6.31 -2.84 -21.21
N PHE A 304 6.14 -4.07 -20.70
CA PHE A 304 5.10 -4.38 -19.72
C PHE A 304 5.20 -3.55 -18.46
N MET A 305 6.42 -3.26 -18.03
CA MET A 305 6.66 -2.40 -16.88
C MET A 305 6.16 -0.95 -17.08
N ARG A 306 6.19 -0.44 -18.32
CA ARG A 306 5.67 0.89 -18.70
C ARG A 306 4.21 0.89 -19.12
N PHE A 307 3.61 -0.29 -19.32
CA PHE A 307 2.20 -0.44 -19.63
C PHE A 307 1.35 -0.21 -18.37
N ASN A 308 1.08 1.06 -18.07
CA ASN A 308 0.41 1.51 -16.86
C ASN A 308 -1.13 1.37 -16.94
N GLU A 309 -1.82 1.69 -15.84
CA GLU A 309 -3.28 1.56 -15.76
C GLU A 309 -4.03 2.37 -16.82
N ASP A 310 -3.58 3.59 -17.11
CA ASP A 310 -4.23 4.47 -18.08
C ASP A 310 -4.11 3.90 -19.51
N CYS A 311 -2.93 3.38 -19.86
CA CYS A 311 -2.71 2.68 -21.11
C CYS A 311 -3.59 1.45 -21.25
N ILE A 312 -3.73 0.67 -20.17
CA ILE A 312 -4.57 -0.54 -20.18
C ILE A 312 -6.04 -0.17 -20.33
N ARG A 313 -6.54 0.82 -19.58
CA ARG A 313 -7.93 1.30 -19.68
C ARG A 313 -8.22 1.83 -21.09
N PHE A 314 -7.30 2.62 -21.64
CA PHE A 314 -7.42 3.13 -23.01
C PHE A 314 -7.48 1.99 -24.03
N THR A 315 -6.54 1.06 -24.00
CA THR A 315 -6.47 -0.04 -24.97
C THR A 315 -7.68 -0.97 -24.86
N CYS A 316 -8.16 -1.26 -23.65
CA CYS A 316 -9.38 -2.06 -23.46
C CYS A 316 -10.62 -1.39 -24.10
N GLY A 317 -10.70 -0.06 -24.08
CA GLY A 317 -11.80 0.69 -24.70
C GLY A 317 -11.66 0.89 -26.21
N ALA A 318 -10.46 1.18 -26.69
CA ALA A 318 -10.20 1.57 -28.07
C ALA A 318 -9.87 0.40 -29.01
N VAL A 319 -9.13 -0.60 -28.50
CA VAL A 319 -8.57 -1.73 -29.27
C VAL A 319 -8.73 -3.04 -28.48
N PRO A 320 -9.96 -3.50 -28.19
CA PRO A 320 -10.20 -4.60 -27.26
C PRO A 320 -9.61 -5.95 -27.70
N THR A 321 -9.48 -6.19 -29.00
CA THR A 321 -8.87 -7.42 -29.54
C THR A 321 -7.37 -7.45 -29.25
N GLU A 322 -6.66 -6.36 -29.56
CA GLU A 322 -5.24 -6.19 -29.27
C GLU A 322 -5.00 -6.16 -27.75
N ALA A 323 -5.88 -5.52 -26.99
CA ALA A 323 -5.84 -5.50 -25.52
C ALA A 323 -5.99 -6.89 -24.90
N LYS A 324 -6.83 -7.76 -25.48
CA LYS A 324 -6.91 -9.18 -25.05
C LYS A 324 -5.56 -9.86 -25.23
N SER A 325 -4.95 -9.73 -26.41
CA SER A 325 -3.64 -10.36 -26.71
C SER A 325 -2.56 -9.86 -25.75
N MET A 326 -2.45 -8.53 -25.57
CA MET A 326 -1.51 -7.93 -24.62
C MET A 326 -1.76 -8.39 -23.17
N GLY A 327 -3.02 -8.51 -22.76
CA GLY A 327 -3.40 -8.99 -21.43
C GLY A 327 -3.02 -10.45 -21.18
N LEU A 328 -3.15 -11.31 -22.20
CA LEU A 328 -2.70 -12.71 -22.12
C LEU A 328 -1.18 -12.78 -21.97
N SER A 329 -0.45 -12.06 -22.83
CA SER A 329 1.02 -12.01 -22.76
C SER A 329 1.50 -11.41 -21.43
N PHE A 330 0.80 -10.41 -20.89
CA PHE A 330 1.10 -9.81 -19.59
C PHE A 330 0.88 -10.79 -18.43
N ALA A 331 -0.24 -11.51 -18.42
CA ALA A 331 -0.51 -12.54 -17.41
C ALA A 331 0.49 -13.70 -17.46
N HIS A 332 0.86 -14.12 -18.67
CA HIS A 332 1.89 -15.14 -18.87
C HIS A 332 3.25 -14.68 -18.36
N TRP A 333 3.68 -13.47 -18.75
CA TRP A 333 4.92 -12.87 -18.26
C TRP A 333 4.96 -12.78 -16.73
N ILE A 334 3.85 -12.41 -16.08
CA ILE A 334 3.75 -12.40 -14.61
C ILE A 334 3.89 -13.79 -14.00
N THR A 335 3.36 -14.82 -14.66
CA THR A 335 3.40 -16.18 -14.15
C THR A 335 4.81 -16.78 -14.23
N GLU A 336 5.59 -16.41 -15.25
CA GLU A 336 6.93 -16.96 -15.49
C GLU A 336 8.07 -16.14 -14.90
N SER A 337 7.83 -14.87 -14.56
CA SER A 337 8.87 -13.96 -14.06
C SER A 337 8.96 -13.93 -12.54
N THR A 338 10.16 -13.68 -12.03
CA THR A 338 10.39 -13.30 -10.64
C THR A 338 10.44 -11.78 -10.54
N PHE A 339 9.64 -11.19 -9.66
CA PHE A 339 9.58 -9.74 -9.48
C PHE A 339 10.24 -9.34 -8.16
N ASN A 340 10.76 -8.11 -8.10
CA ASN A 340 10.99 -7.53 -6.78
C ASN A 340 9.64 -7.36 -6.08
N PHE A 341 9.64 -7.63 -4.78
CA PHE A 341 8.47 -7.61 -3.90
C PHE A 341 7.56 -6.37 -4.13
N ASP A 342 8.19 -5.22 -4.38
CA ASP A 342 7.54 -3.92 -4.53
C ASP A 342 6.61 -3.77 -5.75
N TYR A 343 6.82 -4.56 -6.81
CA TYR A 343 6.04 -4.43 -8.03
C TYR A 343 4.74 -5.23 -8.02
N CYS A 344 4.61 -6.21 -7.12
CA CYS A 344 3.54 -7.22 -7.15
C CYS A 344 2.13 -6.60 -7.10
N ASP A 345 1.93 -5.58 -6.26
CA ASP A 345 0.61 -4.94 -6.13
C ASP A 345 0.21 -4.15 -7.38
N GLY A 346 1.18 -3.48 -8.02
CA GLY A 346 0.95 -2.70 -9.22
C GLY A 346 0.61 -3.60 -10.39
N LEU A 347 1.34 -4.70 -10.52
CA LEU A 347 1.06 -5.76 -11.50
C LEU A 347 -0.32 -6.39 -11.28
N ALA A 348 -0.69 -6.65 -10.01
CA ALA A 348 -2.00 -7.19 -9.66
C ALA A 348 -3.16 -6.24 -10.01
N ASN A 349 -2.97 -4.93 -9.82
CA ASN A 349 -3.97 -3.93 -10.21
C ASN A 349 -4.14 -3.85 -11.73
N ARG A 350 -3.04 -3.88 -12.47
CA ARG A 350 -3.05 -3.92 -13.93
C ARG A 350 -3.76 -5.17 -14.46
N LEU A 351 -3.50 -6.34 -13.89
CA LEU A 351 -4.22 -7.59 -14.19
C LEU A 351 -5.73 -7.45 -13.94
N GLU A 352 -6.11 -6.80 -12.83
CA GLU A 352 -7.51 -6.59 -12.50
C GLU A 352 -8.22 -5.68 -13.51
N ILE A 353 -7.54 -4.69 -14.09
CA ILE A 353 -8.14 -3.85 -15.15
C ILE A 353 -8.48 -4.72 -16.36
N PHE A 354 -7.55 -5.56 -16.83
CA PHE A 354 -7.84 -6.50 -17.92
C PHE A 354 -9.01 -7.42 -17.57
N PHE A 355 -9.01 -7.98 -16.36
CA PHE A 355 -10.06 -8.87 -15.86
C PHE A 355 -11.45 -8.20 -15.84
N LEU A 356 -11.53 -6.93 -15.43
CA LEU A 356 -12.81 -6.23 -15.29
C LEU A 356 -13.31 -5.62 -16.60
N GLN A 357 -12.42 -5.14 -17.46
CA GLN A 357 -12.79 -4.39 -18.67
C GLN A 357 -13.06 -5.28 -19.88
N LEU A 358 -12.43 -6.47 -19.96
CA LEU A 358 -12.58 -7.36 -21.11
C LEU A 358 -13.41 -8.60 -20.74
N ASN A 359 -14.44 -8.89 -21.53
CA ASN A 359 -15.33 -10.02 -21.28
C ASN A 359 -14.89 -11.29 -22.02
N ASP A 360 -13.71 -11.79 -21.69
CA ASP A 360 -13.14 -13.00 -22.28
C ASP A 360 -12.70 -13.99 -21.17
N TYR A 361 -13.22 -15.22 -21.21
CA TYR A 361 -12.99 -16.20 -20.14
C TYR A 361 -11.56 -16.75 -20.09
N GLU A 362 -10.86 -16.79 -21.22
CA GLU A 362 -9.47 -17.26 -21.32
C GLU A 362 -8.52 -16.24 -20.67
N LEU A 363 -8.69 -14.96 -21.01
CA LEU A 363 -7.97 -13.86 -20.38
C LEU A 363 -8.25 -13.81 -18.88
N LYS A 364 -9.53 -13.84 -18.47
CA LYS A 364 -9.91 -13.78 -17.05
C LYS A 364 -9.29 -14.93 -16.26
N ALA A 365 -9.31 -16.15 -16.78
CA ALA A 365 -8.66 -17.29 -16.13
C ALA A 365 -7.14 -17.10 -16.03
N SER A 366 -6.50 -16.60 -17.10
CA SER A 366 -5.06 -16.31 -17.11
C SER A 366 -4.68 -15.26 -16.07
N CYS A 367 -5.46 -14.18 -15.94
CA CYS A 367 -5.23 -13.16 -14.90
C CYS A 367 -5.33 -13.75 -13.48
N LEU A 368 -6.31 -14.63 -13.23
CA LEU A 368 -6.46 -15.28 -11.93
C LEU A 368 -5.30 -16.24 -11.62
N MET A 369 -4.82 -16.98 -12.62
CA MET A 369 -3.64 -17.83 -12.46
C MET A 369 -2.39 -17.02 -12.16
N ALA A 370 -2.20 -15.88 -12.85
CA ALA A 370 -1.09 -14.97 -12.60
C ALA A 370 -1.15 -14.36 -11.19
N LEU A 371 -2.34 -13.96 -10.71
CA LEU A 371 -2.54 -13.47 -9.34
C LEU A 371 -2.21 -14.56 -8.31
N LEU A 372 -2.67 -15.80 -8.53
CA LEU A 372 -2.38 -16.91 -7.62
C LEU A 372 -0.88 -17.21 -7.55
N ALA A 373 -0.22 -17.28 -8.71
CA ALA A 373 1.21 -17.52 -8.80
C ALA A 373 2.02 -16.41 -8.13
N MET A 374 1.74 -15.15 -8.45
CA MET A 374 2.45 -13.99 -7.91
C MET A 374 2.21 -13.83 -6.40
N GLY A 375 0.96 -13.94 -5.94
CA GLY A 375 0.59 -13.79 -4.53
C GLY A 375 1.29 -14.83 -3.66
N SER A 376 1.21 -16.11 -4.05
CA SER A 376 1.80 -17.22 -3.29
C SER A 376 3.32 -17.30 -3.34
N SER A 377 3.96 -16.83 -4.41
CA SER A 377 5.42 -16.83 -4.53
C SER A 377 6.08 -15.71 -3.73
N HIS A 378 5.43 -14.56 -3.58
CA HIS A 378 5.99 -13.38 -2.91
C HIS A 378 5.36 -13.11 -1.52
N ASN A 379 4.48 -14.00 -1.02
CA ASN A 379 3.75 -13.83 0.24
C ASN A 379 3.03 -12.46 0.29
N ARG A 380 2.35 -12.11 -0.81
CA ARG A 380 1.79 -10.76 -0.99
C ARG A 380 0.30 -10.76 -0.73
N TRP A 381 -0.07 -10.49 0.52
CA TRP A 381 -1.45 -10.55 1.01
C TRP A 381 -2.43 -9.71 0.21
N TYR A 382 -2.02 -8.52 -0.26
CA TYR A 382 -2.85 -7.70 -1.14
C TYR A 382 -3.28 -8.45 -2.41
N VAL A 383 -2.32 -9.12 -3.06
CA VAL A 383 -2.54 -9.92 -4.27
C VAL A 383 -3.38 -11.16 -3.95
N GLU A 384 -3.09 -11.84 -2.83
CA GLU A 384 -3.84 -13.01 -2.39
C GLU A 384 -5.30 -12.69 -2.05
N HIS A 385 -5.55 -11.61 -1.29
CA HIS A 385 -6.90 -11.13 -1.01
C HIS A 385 -7.64 -10.74 -2.28
N LYS A 386 -6.95 -10.14 -3.25
CA LYS A 386 -7.52 -9.82 -4.56
C LYS A 386 -7.93 -11.10 -5.30
N PHE A 387 -7.07 -12.12 -5.32
CA PHE A 387 -7.39 -13.42 -5.89
C PHE A 387 -8.62 -14.05 -5.23
N ILE A 388 -8.69 -14.10 -3.90
CA ILE A 388 -9.86 -14.63 -3.17
C ILE A 388 -11.13 -13.85 -3.50
N ARG A 389 -11.06 -12.51 -3.52
CA ARG A 389 -12.21 -11.67 -3.86
C ARG A 389 -12.77 -11.98 -5.24
N LEU A 390 -11.89 -12.14 -6.24
CA LEU A 390 -12.29 -12.39 -7.62
C LEU A 390 -12.75 -13.84 -7.85
N THR A 391 -12.34 -14.78 -7.00
CA THR A 391 -12.69 -16.22 -7.06
C THR A 391 -13.76 -16.66 -6.07
N GLY A 392 -14.39 -15.70 -5.39
CA GLY A 392 -15.41 -15.96 -4.39
C GLY A 392 -16.70 -16.59 -4.92
N THR A 393 -17.66 -16.83 -4.03
CA THR A 393 -18.94 -17.50 -4.35
C THR A 393 -19.81 -16.77 -5.37
N SER A 394 -19.58 -15.48 -5.60
CA SER A 394 -20.27 -14.67 -6.61
C SER A 394 -19.64 -14.71 -8.00
N MET A 395 -18.57 -15.47 -8.19
CA MET A 395 -17.91 -15.65 -9.49
C MET A 395 -18.87 -16.27 -10.52
N ASP A 396 -18.77 -15.83 -11.77
CA ASP A 396 -19.49 -16.44 -12.89
C ASP A 396 -19.17 -17.93 -13.03
N SER A 397 -20.20 -18.77 -13.20
CA SER A 397 -20.05 -20.22 -13.20
C SER A 397 -19.27 -20.76 -14.40
N LEU A 398 -19.32 -20.10 -15.56
CA LEU A 398 -18.53 -20.51 -16.73
C LEU A 398 -17.05 -20.17 -16.52
N LEU A 399 -16.75 -19.00 -15.96
CA LEU A 399 -15.39 -18.65 -15.55
C LEU A 399 -14.86 -19.63 -14.50
N ALA A 400 -15.66 -19.98 -13.49
CA ALA A 400 -15.27 -20.95 -12.47
C ALA A 400 -14.98 -22.34 -13.06
N ALA A 401 -15.78 -22.78 -14.04
CA ALA A 401 -15.53 -24.03 -14.76
C ALA A 401 -14.24 -23.97 -15.59
N ARG A 402 -13.95 -22.84 -16.24
CA ARG A 402 -12.69 -22.66 -16.98
C ARG A 402 -11.49 -22.69 -16.05
N LEU A 403 -11.53 -21.95 -14.94
CA LEU A 403 -10.44 -21.93 -13.96
C LEU A 403 -10.22 -23.30 -13.32
N ALA A 404 -11.29 -24.05 -13.06
CA ALA A 404 -11.20 -25.42 -12.57
C ALA A 404 -10.46 -26.37 -13.53
N ILE A 405 -10.52 -26.12 -14.85
CA ILE A 405 -9.71 -26.88 -15.82
C ILE A 405 -8.24 -26.55 -15.64
N GLU A 406 -7.87 -25.26 -15.55
CA GLU A 406 -6.48 -24.84 -15.30
C GLU A 406 -5.92 -25.46 -14.02
N PHE A 407 -6.72 -25.51 -12.97
CA PHE A 407 -6.34 -26.11 -11.69
C PHE A 407 -6.01 -27.60 -11.85
N ARG A 408 -6.78 -28.33 -12.65
CA ARG A 408 -6.52 -29.74 -12.93
C ARG A 408 -5.31 -29.96 -13.82
N VAL A 409 -4.99 -29.02 -14.70
CA VAL A 409 -3.80 -29.07 -15.54
C VAL A 409 -2.54 -28.91 -14.70
N LEU A 410 -2.54 -27.97 -13.75
CA LEU A 410 -1.38 -27.66 -12.90
C LEU A 410 -1.29 -28.55 -11.64
N ASP A 411 -2.39 -29.20 -11.27
CA ASP A 411 -2.48 -30.26 -10.25
C ASP A 411 -1.79 -29.85 -8.93
N ARG A 412 -0.66 -30.51 -8.58
CA ARG A 412 0.07 -30.28 -7.34
C ARG A 412 0.54 -28.85 -7.14
N LEU A 413 0.90 -28.13 -8.20
CA LEU A 413 1.40 -26.76 -8.10
C LEU A 413 0.32 -25.84 -7.51
N VAL A 414 -0.90 -25.93 -8.03
CA VAL A 414 -2.03 -25.14 -7.53
C VAL A 414 -2.38 -25.52 -6.09
N CYS A 415 -2.28 -26.80 -5.73
CA CYS A 415 -2.49 -27.21 -4.34
C CYS A 415 -1.52 -26.55 -3.36
N GLN A 416 -0.25 -26.42 -3.75
CA GLN A 416 0.76 -25.72 -2.94
C GLN A 416 0.44 -24.23 -2.82
N GLN A 417 0.07 -23.58 -3.93
CA GLN A 417 -0.27 -22.16 -3.96
C GLN A 417 -1.52 -21.86 -3.13
N ILE A 418 -2.58 -22.66 -3.26
CA ILE A 418 -3.80 -22.51 -2.44
C ILE A 418 -3.50 -22.76 -0.96
N SER A 419 -2.73 -23.80 -0.63
CA SER A 419 -2.35 -24.07 0.78
C SER A 419 -1.45 -22.96 1.36
N HIS A 420 -0.69 -22.26 0.52
CA HIS A 420 0.02 -21.05 0.91
C HIS A 420 -0.97 -19.94 1.25
N VAL A 421 -1.87 -19.61 0.32
CA VAL A 421 -2.89 -18.56 0.50
C VAL A 421 -3.73 -18.81 1.77
N GLU A 422 -4.15 -20.06 2.01
CA GLU A 422 -4.93 -20.40 3.21
C GLU A 422 -4.19 -20.07 4.51
N ARG A 423 -2.88 -20.35 4.57
CA ARG A 423 -2.03 -20.06 5.73
C ARG A 423 -1.64 -18.59 5.84
N SER A 424 -1.39 -17.95 4.70
CA SER A 424 -0.85 -16.60 4.58
C SER A 424 -1.86 -15.54 5.02
N ILE A 425 -3.09 -15.59 4.49
CA ILE A 425 -4.15 -14.62 4.80
C ILE A 425 -5.29 -15.17 5.68
N GLY A 426 -5.13 -16.40 6.21
CA GLY A 426 -6.08 -17.00 7.15
C GLY A 426 -7.46 -17.29 6.55
N VAL A 427 -7.52 -17.55 5.24
CA VAL A 427 -8.77 -17.84 4.51
C VAL A 427 -8.91 -19.35 4.30
N SER A 428 -10.13 -19.88 4.36
CA SER A 428 -10.42 -21.27 4.00
C SER A 428 -10.79 -21.40 2.52
N ARG A 429 -10.39 -22.48 1.84
CA ARG A 429 -10.83 -22.81 0.47
C ARG A 429 -12.36 -22.81 0.28
N THR A 430 -13.13 -22.91 1.37
CA THR A 430 -14.60 -22.74 1.34
C THR A 430 -15.05 -21.34 0.90
N ALA A 431 -14.15 -20.34 0.90
CA ALA A 431 -14.41 -19.01 0.37
C ALA A 431 -14.45 -18.97 -1.17
N LEU A 432 -13.87 -19.97 -1.85
CA LEU A 432 -13.82 -20.04 -3.31
C LEU A 432 -15.18 -20.47 -3.90
N HIS A 433 -15.40 -20.25 -5.20
CA HIS A 433 -16.59 -20.74 -5.89
C HIS A 433 -16.73 -22.28 -5.78
N PRO A 434 -17.94 -22.84 -5.57
CA PRO A 434 -18.14 -24.29 -5.35
C PRO A 434 -17.52 -25.21 -6.42
N THR A 435 -17.54 -24.80 -7.68
CA THR A 435 -16.89 -25.54 -8.79
C THR A 435 -15.38 -25.68 -8.59
N ILE A 436 -14.72 -24.62 -8.09
CA ILE A 436 -13.28 -24.61 -7.80
C ILE A 436 -13.00 -25.49 -6.58
N GLN A 437 -13.84 -25.41 -5.54
CA GLN A 437 -13.73 -26.28 -4.36
C GLN A 437 -13.78 -27.77 -4.75
N LEU A 438 -14.73 -28.14 -5.63
CA LEU A 438 -14.85 -29.49 -6.13
C LEU A 438 -13.59 -29.92 -6.90
N ALA A 439 -13.06 -29.06 -7.77
CA ALA A 439 -11.83 -29.34 -8.49
C ALA A 439 -10.65 -29.57 -7.52
N LEU A 440 -10.46 -28.68 -6.55
CA LEU A 440 -9.43 -28.79 -5.52
C LEU A 440 -9.56 -30.07 -4.68
N SER A 441 -10.78 -30.49 -4.34
CA SER A 441 -11.01 -31.74 -3.59
C SER A 441 -10.59 -33.00 -4.36
N GLN A 442 -10.53 -32.92 -5.69
CA GLN A 442 -10.15 -34.04 -6.55
C GLN A 442 -8.63 -34.14 -6.72
N ILE A 443 -7.92 -33.00 -6.74
CA ILE A 443 -6.49 -32.91 -7.02
C ILE A 443 -5.62 -32.75 -5.77
N CYS A 444 -6.09 -32.05 -4.74
CA CYS A 444 -5.34 -31.80 -3.50
C CYS A 444 -5.70 -32.85 -2.44
N ARG A 445 -5.04 -34.01 -2.52
CA ARG A 445 -5.18 -35.12 -1.56
C ARG A 445 -4.23 -35.00 -0.38
#